data_AF-A0AAW9YDS9-F1
#
_entry.id   AF-A0AAW9YDS9-F1
#
_cell.length_a   1.000
_cell.length_b   1.000
_cell.length_c   1.000
_cell.angle_alpha   90.00
_cell.angle_beta   90.00
_cell.angle_gamma   90.00
#
_symmetry.space_group_name_H-M   'P 1'
#
loop_
_entity.id
_entity.type
_entity.pdbx_description
1 polymer ?
#
loop_
_entity_poly.entity_id
_entity_poly.type
_entity_poly.pdbx_seq_one_letter_code
_entity_poly.pdbx_strand_id
1 'polypeptide(L)'
;MSAIKLVIGDRLGKGQKVGAGAEAAGATVTVIPGMAADMKLGDVMNKEQADLGISFCGSGGAGAITAQTKYGYKCRYGMRSVEEGITAINEGCVVLGFGFMDKEELGQKLVEAFAKKHGRA
;
A
#
# COMPACT_ATOMS: atom_id res chain seq x y z
N MET A 1 9.52 5.84 18.34
CA MET A 1 9.46 5.72 16.86
C MET A 1 8.03 5.38 16.48
N SER A 2 7.39 6.14 15.60
CA SER A 2 6.02 5.85 15.17
C SER A 2 6.05 4.71 14.14
N ALA A 3 5.32 3.63 14.40
CA ALA A 3 5.15 2.53 13.47
C ALA A 3 4.64 3.04 12.10
N ILE A 4 5.11 2.44 11.01
CA ILE A 4 4.66 2.79 9.65
C ILE A 4 3.19 2.42 9.53
N LYS A 5 2.35 3.38 9.16
CA LYS A 5 0.92 3.12 8.94
C LYS A 5 0.68 2.75 7.48
N LEU A 6 0.20 1.53 7.25
CA LEU A 6 -0.12 0.98 5.95
C LEU A 6 -1.62 0.78 5.82
N VAL A 7 -2.23 1.32 4.76
CA VAL A 7 -3.63 1.05 4.43
C VAL A 7 -3.72 0.16 3.21
N ILE A 8 -4.56 -0.86 3.24
CA ILE A 8 -4.75 -1.81 2.13
C ILE A 8 -6.21 -1.78 1.69
N GLY A 9 -6.45 -1.38 0.44
CA GLY A 9 -7.76 -1.47 -0.20
C GLY A 9 -7.97 -2.85 -0.79
N ASP A 10 -8.68 -3.73 -0.07
CA ASP A 10 -8.95 -5.10 -0.49
C ASP A 10 -10.33 -5.25 -1.13
N ARG A 11 -10.35 -5.30 -2.47
CA ARG A 11 -11.57 -5.46 -3.26
C ARG A 11 -12.11 -6.90 -3.33
N LEU A 12 -11.25 -7.91 -3.21
CA LEU A 12 -11.58 -9.31 -3.57
C LEU A 12 -11.05 -10.37 -2.57
N GLY A 13 -10.80 -10.00 -1.31
CA GLY A 13 -10.20 -10.91 -0.32
C GLY A 13 -8.71 -11.16 -0.59
N LYS A 14 -8.01 -10.17 -1.13
CA LYS A 14 -6.58 -10.15 -1.48
C LYS A 14 -5.94 -8.94 -0.81
N GLY A 15 -5.10 -9.22 0.19
CA GLY A 15 -4.38 -8.19 0.93
C GLY A 15 -4.07 -8.61 2.37
N GLN A 16 -4.67 -9.69 2.87
CA GLN A 16 -4.45 -10.20 4.22
C GLN A 16 -3.02 -10.71 4.41
N LYS A 17 -2.46 -11.43 3.44
CA LYS A 17 -1.08 -11.93 3.53
C LYS A 17 -0.10 -10.78 3.45
N VAL A 18 -0.34 -9.83 2.55
CA VAL A 18 0.47 -8.61 2.45
C VAL A 18 0.40 -7.82 3.75
N GLY A 19 -0.78 -7.72 4.36
CA GLY A 19 -0.96 -7.13 5.68
C GLY A 19 -0.13 -7.84 6.75
N ALA A 20 -0.25 -9.16 6.85
CA ALA A 20 0.51 -9.95 7.82
C ALA A 20 2.03 -9.78 7.67
N GLY A 21 2.54 -9.78 6.43
CA GLY A 21 3.96 -9.54 6.16
C GLY A 21 4.42 -8.12 6.53
N ALA A 22 3.55 -7.12 6.32
CA ALA A 22 3.82 -5.75 6.72
C ALA A 22 3.82 -5.58 8.25
N GLU A 23 2.89 -6.23 8.95
CA GLU A 23 2.86 -6.26 10.42
C GLU A 23 4.10 -6.95 11.00
N ALA A 24 4.55 -8.06 10.39
CA ALA A 24 5.78 -8.74 10.77
C ALA A 24 7.03 -7.85 10.62
N ALA A 25 6.99 -6.88 9.69
CA ALA A 25 8.03 -5.86 9.50
C ALA A 25 7.85 -4.63 10.41
N GLY A 26 6.87 -4.61 11.32
CA GLY A 26 6.64 -3.54 12.27
C GLY A 26 5.72 -2.41 11.80
N ALA A 27 4.96 -2.61 10.72
CA ALA A 27 3.91 -1.67 10.31
C ALA A 27 2.60 -1.92 11.07
N THR A 28 1.80 -0.86 11.22
CA THR A 28 0.39 -0.96 11.62
C THR A 28 -0.46 -0.99 10.34
N VAL A 29 -1.25 -2.05 10.17
CA VAL A 29 -2.01 -2.27 8.94
C VAL A 29 -3.50 -2.05 9.14
N THR A 30 -4.09 -1.22 8.28
CA THR A 30 -5.54 -1.05 8.16
C THR A 30 -6.00 -1.68 6.85
N VAL A 31 -6.70 -2.81 6.92
CA VAL A 31 -7.32 -3.43 5.74
C VAL A 31 -8.75 -2.93 5.60
N ILE A 32 -9.05 -2.30 4.46
CA ILE A 32 -10.41 -1.89 4.09
C ILE A 32 -11.05 -3.07 3.35
N PRO A 33 -12.09 -3.71 3.90
CA PRO A 33 -12.77 -4.78 3.20
C PRO A 33 -13.83 -4.25 2.22
N GLY A 34 -14.04 -4.97 1.12
CA GLY A 34 -15.23 -4.89 0.29
C GLY A 34 -15.01 -4.37 -1.13
N MET A 35 -16.04 -4.51 -1.97
CA MET A 35 -15.95 -4.27 -3.42
C MET A 35 -15.53 -2.85 -3.86
N ALA A 36 -15.55 -1.86 -2.97
CA ALA A 36 -15.15 -0.48 -3.23
C ALA A 36 -13.99 -0.02 -2.32
N ALA A 37 -13.29 -0.97 -1.70
CA ALA A 37 -12.18 -0.68 -0.79
C ALA A 37 -11.02 0.05 -1.47
N ASP A 38 -10.70 -0.33 -2.70
CA ASP A 38 -9.71 0.33 -3.56
C ASP A 38 -10.01 1.82 -3.71
N MET A 39 -11.27 2.18 -3.96
CA MET A 39 -11.68 3.58 -4.14
C MET A 39 -11.65 4.39 -2.83
N LYS A 40 -11.75 3.74 -1.67
CA LYS A 40 -11.69 4.38 -0.35
C LYS A 40 -10.27 4.51 0.20
N LEU A 41 -9.27 3.93 -0.48
CA LEU A 41 -7.88 3.91 -0.02
C LEU A 41 -7.37 5.30 0.34
N GLY A 42 -7.51 6.27 -0.58
CA GLY A 42 -7.06 7.64 -0.34
C GLY A 42 -7.76 8.31 0.84
N ASP A 43 -9.07 8.07 1.01
CA ASP A 43 -9.87 8.66 2.07
C ASP A 43 -9.42 8.17 3.45
N VAL A 44 -9.19 6.85 3.57
CA VAL A 44 -8.71 6.23 4.81
C VAL A 44 -7.27 6.62 5.09
N MET A 45 -6.40 6.66 4.08
CA MET A 45 -5.03 7.14 4.25
C MET A 45 -5.00 8.57 4.79
N ASN A 46 -5.79 9.47 4.22
CA ASN A 46 -5.83 10.85 4.67
C ASN A 46 -6.43 10.98 6.09
N LYS A 47 -7.48 10.20 6.39
CA LYS A 47 -8.11 10.19 7.72
C LYS A 47 -7.16 9.66 8.81
N GLU A 48 -6.44 8.57 8.53
CA GLU A 48 -5.57 7.91 9.50
C GLU A 48 -4.15 8.49 9.53
N GLN A 49 -3.87 9.44 8.63
CA GLN A 49 -2.55 10.00 8.36
C GLN A 49 -1.55 8.86 8.10
N ALA A 50 -1.94 7.98 7.16
CA ALA A 50 -1.16 6.81 6.79
C ALA A 50 0.08 7.21 5.98
N ASP A 51 1.17 6.47 6.18
CA ASP A 51 2.42 6.68 5.49
C ASP A 51 2.42 6.01 4.10
N LEU A 52 1.76 4.85 4.00
CA LEU A 52 1.71 4.05 2.78
C LEU A 52 0.31 3.49 2.51
N GLY A 53 -0.01 3.32 1.23
CA GLY A 53 -1.25 2.74 0.75
C GLY A 53 -1.03 1.70 -0.32
N ILE A 54 -1.79 0.61 -0.28
CA ILE A 54 -1.80 -0.42 -1.30
C ILE A 54 -3.22 -0.57 -1.87
N SER A 55 -3.34 -0.49 -3.19
CA SER A 55 -4.60 -0.67 -3.92
C SER A 55 -4.57 -2.03 -4.64
N PHE A 56 -5.44 -2.96 -4.23
CA PHE A 56 -5.64 -4.24 -4.91
C PHE A 56 -6.95 -4.23 -5.71
N CYS A 57 -6.86 -3.96 -7.02
CA CYS A 57 -8.01 -4.00 -7.93
C CYS A 57 -7.62 -4.39 -9.37
N GLY A 58 -7.43 -5.67 -9.69
CA GLY A 58 -7.08 -6.11 -11.07
C GLY A 58 -5.69 -5.66 -11.54
N SER A 59 -5.54 -4.36 -11.80
CA SER A 59 -4.30 -3.62 -12.00
C SER A 59 -3.88 -2.77 -10.78
N GLY A 60 -4.78 -2.58 -9.80
CA GLY A 60 -4.56 -1.67 -8.68
C GLY A 60 -4.70 -0.17 -9.04
N GLY A 61 -4.99 0.14 -10.30
CA GLY A 61 -4.95 1.52 -10.82
C GLY A 61 -6.09 2.42 -10.33
N ALA A 62 -7.32 1.91 -10.21
CA ALA A 62 -8.47 2.74 -9.88
C ALA A 62 -8.34 3.42 -8.50
N GLY A 63 -7.97 2.64 -7.48
CA GLY A 63 -7.71 3.19 -6.14
C GLY A 63 -6.51 4.13 -6.09
N ALA A 64 -5.43 3.79 -6.80
CA ALA A 64 -4.22 4.60 -6.85
C ALA A 64 -4.44 5.97 -7.50
N ILE A 65 -5.10 6.00 -8.66
CA ILE A 65 -5.47 7.23 -9.37
C ILE A 65 -6.41 8.08 -8.51
N THR A 66 -7.42 7.46 -7.87
CA THR A 66 -8.36 8.19 -7.02
C THR A 66 -7.65 8.88 -5.85
N ALA A 67 -6.74 8.17 -5.18
CA ALA A 67 -5.94 8.72 -4.09
C ALA A 67 -5.04 9.88 -4.56
N GLN A 68 -4.43 9.75 -5.75
CA GLN A 68 -3.64 10.82 -6.37
C GLN A 68 -4.49 12.04 -6.72
N THR A 69 -5.61 11.86 -7.42
CA THR A 69 -6.46 12.98 -7.87
C THR A 69 -7.09 13.73 -6.70
N LYS A 70 -7.51 13.03 -5.64
CA LYS A 70 -8.22 13.63 -4.52
C LYS A 70 -7.31 14.28 -3.47
N TYR A 71 -6.14 13.70 -3.22
CA TYR A 71 -5.24 14.11 -2.13
C TYR A 71 -3.82 14.46 -2.57
N GLY A 72 -3.50 14.32 -3.87
CA GLY A 72 -2.17 14.60 -4.40
C GLY A 72 -1.12 13.54 -4.09
N TYR A 73 -1.53 12.35 -3.62
CA TYR A 73 -0.60 11.27 -3.30
C TYR A 73 0.18 10.83 -4.54
N LYS A 74 1.51 10.74 -4.42
CA LYS A 74 2.35 10.17 -5.48
C LYS A 74 2.09 8.66 -5.54
N CYS A 75 1.54 8.21 -6.66
CA CYS A 75 1.14 6.81 -6.82
C CYS A 75 1.86 6.13 -7.99
N ARG A 76 2.03 4.81 -7.88
CA ARG A 76 2.43 3.93 -8.99
C ARG A 76 1.48 2.75 -9.02
N TYR A 77 1.07 2.30 -10.21
CA TYR A 77 0.10 1.23 -10.37
C TYR A 77 0.44 0.32 -11.55
N GLY A 78 -0.22 -0.83 -11.65
CA GLY A 78 0.06 -1.84 -12.67
C GLY A 78 1.25 -2.74 -12.36
N MET A 79 1.78 -2.66 -11.13
CA MET A 79 2.95 -3.42 -10.71
C MET A 79 2.60 -4.91 -10.54
N ARG A 80 3.53 -5.76 -10.95
CA ARG A 80 3.40 -7.23 -10.91
C ARG A 80 4.60 -7.92 -10.26
N SER A 81 5.52 -7.16 -9.67
CA SER A 81 6.61 -7.71 -8.85
C SER A 81 6.88 -6.88 -7.60
N VAL A 82 7.53 -7.50 -6.61
CA VAL A 82 7.95 -6.83 -5.38
C VAL A 82 8.99 -5.74 -5.67
N GLU A 83 9.90 -6.00 -6.62
CA GLU A 83 10.98 -5.09 -7.01
C GLU A 83 10.45 -3.76 -7.59
N GLU A 84 9.38 -3.83 -8.39
CA GLU A 84 8.70 -2.63 -8.88
C GLU A 84 8.15 -1.79 -7.73
N GLY A 85 7.58 -2.45 -6.71
CA GLY A 85 7.09 -1.80 -5.50
C GLY A 85 8.18 -1.10 -4.69
N ILE A 86 9.31 -1.78 -4.50
CA ILE A 86 10.49 -1.21 -3.82
C ILE A 86 11.00 0.01 -4.59
N THR A 87 11.09 -0.10 -5.93
CA THR A 87 11.52 1.00 -6.80
C THR A 87 10.56 2.19 -6.68
N ALA A 88 9.25 1.95 -6.70
CA ALA A 88 8.23 2.98 -6.54
C ALA A 88 8.38 3.73 -5.19
N ILE A 89 8.63 3.01 -4.10
CA ILE A 89 8.90 3.59 -2.78
C ILE A 89 10.14 4.47 -2.83
N ASN A 90 11.23 3.97 -3.43
CA ASN A 90 12.48 4.72 -3.60
C ASN A 90 12.29 5.99 -4.45
N GLU A 91 11.40 5.96 -5.44
CA GLU A 91 10.99 7.13 -6.23
C GLU A 91 10.06 8.10 -5.45
N GLY A 92 9.56 7.70 -4.29
CA GLY A 92 8.72 8.52 -3.40
C GLY A 92 7.23 8.31 -3.57
N CYS A 93 6.83 7.21 -4.20
CA CYS A 93 5.43 6.83 -4.25
C CYS A 93 4.99 6.32 -2.87
N VAL A 94 3.86 6.83 -2.41
CA VAL A 94 3.22 6.45 -1.14
C VAL A 94 1.97 5.60 -1.38
N VAL A 95 1.44 5.58 -2.62
CA VAL A 95 0.32 4.72 -3.00
C VAL A 95 0.76 3.75 -4.10
N LEU A 96 0.57 2.45 -3.86
CA LEU A 96 1.06 1.37 -4.71
C LEU A 96 -0.11 0.50 -5.19
N GLY A 97 -0.31 0.43 -6.50
CA GLY A 97 -1.30 -0.42 -7.14
C GLY A 97 -0.68 -1.73 -7.65
N PHE A 98 -1.12 -2.86 -7.10
CA PHE A 98 -0.66 -4.19 -7.49
C PHE A 98 -1.78 -5.02 -8.13
N GLY A 99 -1.39 -5.84 -9.12
CA GLY A 99 -2.27 -6.85 -9.68
C GLY A 99 -2.25 -8.14 -8.86
N PHE A 100 -3.29 -8.38 -8.05
CA PHE A 100 -3.58 -9.64 -7.35
C PHE A 100 -2.37 -10.36 -6.71
N MET A 101 -1.43 -9.61 -6.12
CA MET A 101 -0.23 -10.17 -5.49
C MET A 101 -0.37 -10.21 -3.97
N ASP A 102 -1.17 -11.13 -3.46
CA ASP A 102 -1.35 -11.31 -2.02
C ASP A 102 -0.30 -12.26 -1.42
N LYS A 103 0.90 -11.74 -1.15
CA LYS A 103 2.05 -12.47 -0.58
C LYS A 103 2.60 -11.74 0.65
N GLU A 104 2.96 -12.48 1.70
CA GLU A 104 3.58 -11.90 2.90
C GLU A 104 4.90 -11.19 2.58
N GLU A 105 5.74 -11.81 1.75
CA GLU A 105 7.01 -11.24 1.29
C GLU A 105 6.83 -9.83 0.67
N LEU A 106 5.74 -9.61 -0.08
CA LEU A 106 5.47 -8.30 -0.64
C LEU A 106 5.28 -7.26 0.47
N GLY A 107 4.43 -7.55 1.46
CA GLY A 107 4.19 -6.64 2.58
C GLY A 107 5.45 -6.33 3.36
N GLN A 108 6.22 -7.37 3.70
CA GLN A 108 7.46 -7.22 4.44
C GLN A 108 8.46 -6.33 3.70
N LYS A 109 8.72 -6.63 2.41
CA LYS A 109 9.71 -5.91 1.60
C LYS A 109 9.35 -4.45 1.37
N LEU A 110 8.06 -4.14 1.20
CA LEU A 110 7.60 -2.76 1.04
C LEU A 110 7.81 -1.95 2.32
N VAL A 111 7.47 -2.50 3.48
CA VAL A 111 7.69 -1.83 4.77
C VAL A 111 9.18 -1.65 5.04
N GLU A 112 10.01 -2.67 4.82
CA GLU A 112 11.46 -2.58 4.95
C GLU A 112 12.06 -1.49 4.05
N ALA A 113 11.64 -1.42 2.78
CA ALA A 113 12.09 -0.39 1.84
C ALA A 113 11.67 1.01 2.29
N PHE A 114 10.42 1.16 2.75
CA PHE A 114 9.91 2.43 3.24
C PHE A 114 10.63 2.88 4.51
N ALA A 115 10.84 1.98 5.47
CA ALA A 115 11.57 2.23 6.70
C ALA A 115 13.00 2.70 6.43
N LYS A 116 13.72 2.01 5.52
CA LYS A 116 15.07 2.39 5.09
C LYS A 116 15.11 3.78 4.47
N LYS A 117 14.15 4.10 3.60
CA LYS A 117 14.09 5.39 2.93
C LYS A 117 13.81 6.54 3.89
N HIS A 118 12.91 6.34 4.85
CA HIS A 118 12.44 7.37 5.78
C HIS A 118 13.16 7.37 7.13
N GLY A 119 14.21 6.56 7.29
CA GLY A 119 15.01 6.51 8.52
C GLY A 119 14.24 6.02 9.74
N ARG A 120 13.23 5.14 9.54
CA ARG A 120 12.43 4.53 10.63
C ARG A 120 12.92 3.13 11.02
N ALA A 121 14.18 2.81 10.70
CA ALA A 121 14.85 1.55 11.03
C ALA A 121 15.52 1.61 12.41
#